data_AF-A0A847ZWS2-F1
#
_entry.id   AF-A0A847ZWS2-F1
#
_cell.length_a   1.000
_cell.length_b   1.000
_cell.length_c   1.000
_cell.angle_alpha   90.00
_cell.angle_beta   90.00
_cell.angle_gamma   90.00
#
_symmetry.space_group_name_H-M   'P 1'
#
loop_
_entity.id
_entity.type
_entity.pdbx_description
1 polymer ?
#
loop_
_entity_poly.entity_id
_entity_poly.type
_entity_poly.pdbx_seq_one_letter_code
_entity_poly.pdbx_strand_id
1 'polypeptide(L)'
;MGWFGGRKTKAAQSRRRGRQEPQLFTDKRGRGVPEPARPRRRRSFLGWLFRFFFALAFWGAVATAATFAFVWFTLAQNGVFQVPEREPGIMILASDGTELAQRGTFFGDSVNIEGLPDYVPNAIIAIEDRRFYSHHGIDPWGMARAMLKNVTAGRMTQGGSTLTQQLAKNLFLSPERTLNRKLQEAVLAIWLETKFSKDEILQLYMNRVYFGGGANGIDKASRAFYGKSPEELTIMEAATLAGVLKAPSNYNPAKRPEEARERA
;
A
#
# COMPACT_ATOMS: atom_id res chain seq x y z
N MET A 1 83.17 -6.73 -72.82
CA MET A 1 83.99 -6.40 -74.01
C MET A 1 83.35 -7.05 -75.21
N GLY A 2 83.13 -6.32 -76.31
CA GLY A 2 82.81 -6.91 -77.62
C GLY A 2 81.37 -6.76 -78.11
N TRP A 3 81.14 -5.70 -78.88
CA TRP A 3 80.01 -5.47 -79.78
C TRP A 3 80.15 -6.22 -81.12
N PHE A 4 79.05 -6.23 -81.90
CA PHE A 4 78.84 -6.59 -83.32
C PHE A 4 78.59 -8.08 -83.64
N GLY A 5 77.64 -8.47 -84.51
CA GLY A 5 76.68 -7.74 -85.35
C GLY A 5 76.11 -8.62 -86.48
N GLY A 6 74.89 -8.28 -86.97
CA GLY A 6 74.33 -8.65 -88.29
C GLY A 6 73.87 -10.12 -88.49
N ARG A 7 72.87 -10.48 -89.32
CA ARG A 7 71.99 -9.78 -90.28
C ARG A 7 70.71 -10.62 -90.49
N LYS A 8 69.71 -9.96 -91.08
CA LYS A 8 68.29 -10.31 -91.27
C LYS A 8 68.00 -11.29 -92.41
N THR A 9 66.90 -12.04 -92.28
CA THR A 9 65.90 -12.35 -93.35
C THR A 9 64.53 -12.56 -92.66
N LYS A 10 63.57 -11.62 -92.75
CA LYS A 10 62.35 -11.63 -93.61
C LYS A 10 61.81 -13.06 -93.83
N ALA A 11 60.56 -13.46 -93.65
CA ALA A 11 59.20 -12.90 -93.59
C ALA A 11 58.33 -14.08 -93.03
N ALA A 12 57.12 -13.97 -92.50
CA ALA A 12 55.97 -13.22 -92.94
C ALA A 12 54.96 -13.08 -91.78
N GLN A 13 54.38 -11.90 -91.66
CA GLN A 13 53.15 -11.67 -90.91
C GLN A 13 51.98 -12.28 -91.68
N SER A 14 51.22 -13.19 -91.05
CA SER A 14 49.82 -13.40 -91.41
C SER A 14 48.94 -13.03 -90.22
N ARG A 15 48.41 -11.82 -90.24
CA ARG A 15 47.21 -11.46 -89.47
C ARG A 15 46.04 -12.27 -90.02
N ARG A 16 45.47 -13.17 -89.22
CA ARG A 16 44.08 -13.62 -89.42
C ARG A 16 43.35 -13.67 -88.08
N ARG A 17 42.54 -12.62 -87.92
CA ARG A 17 41.22 -12.53 -87.28
C ARG A 17 40.85 -13.67 -86.32
N GLY A 18 40.60 -13.25 -85.08
CA GLY A 18 40.03 -14.08 -84.02
C GLY A 18 38.81 -14.85 -84.52
N ARG A 19 38.87 -16.16 -84.29
CA ARG A 19 37.73 -17.06 -84.39
C ARG A 19 37.28 -17.30 -82.95
N GLN A 20 36.22 -16.61 -82.55
CA GLN A 20 35.50 -16.94 -81.32
C GLN A 20 34.97 -18.36 -81.47
N GLU A 21 35.41 -19.25 -80.59
CA GLU A 21 34.82 -20.58 -80.47
C GLU A 21 33.35 -20.42 -80.03
N PRO A 22 32.40 -21.14 -80.67
CA PRO A 22 31.02 -21.15 -80.20
C PRO A 22 30.99 -21.79 -78.81
N GLN A 23 30.43 -21.07 -77.83
CA GLN A 23 30.18 -21.54 -76.46
C GLN A 23 29.14 -22.67 -76.46
N LEU A 24 29.55 -23.87 -76.88
CA LEU A 24 28.83 -25.12 -76.76
C LEU A 24 29.00 -25.66 -75.35
N PHE A 25 28.51 -24.93 -74.35
CA PHE A 25 28.16 -25.37 -72.99
C PHE A 25 27.92 -24.07 -72.21
N THR A 26 26.69 -23.54 -72.31
CA THR A 26 26.25 -22.57 -71.30
C THR A 26 26.10 -23.37 -70.02
N ASP A 27 27.05 -23.19 -69.11
CA ASP A 27 26.98 -23.71 -67.75
C ASP A 27 25.88 -22.95 -66.99
N LYS A 28 24.63 -23.26 -67.33
CA LYS A 28 23.44 -22.89 -66.55
C LYS A 28 23.36 -23.80 -65.33
N ARG A 29 24.40 -23.86 -64.50
CA ARG A 29 24.35 -24.49 -63.19
C ARG A 29 25.22 -23.77 -62.15
N GLY A 30 25.10 -22.44 -62.15
CA GLY A 30 25.44 -21.59 -61.01
C GLY A 30 24.24 -20.78 -60.54
N ARG A 31 23.05 -21.40 -60.35
CA ARG A 31 22.02 -20.75 -59.52
C ARG A 31 22.62 -20.71 -58.12
N GLY A 32 23.13 -19.55 -57.71
CA GLY A 32 23.38 -19.28 -56.30
C GLY A 32 22.13 -19.71 -55.54
N VAL A 33 22.28 -20.68 -54.64
CA VAL A 33 21.19 -21.12 -53.77
C VAL A 33 20.66 -19.84 -53.10
N PRO A 34 19.39 -19.46 -53.27
CA PRO A 34 18.85 -18.34 -52.53
C PRO A 34 19.05 -18.69 -51.06
N GLU A 35 19.85 -17.89 -50.36
CA GLU A 35 20.03 -18.02 -48.93
C GLU A 35 18.62 -18.09 -48.31
N PRO A 36 18.28 -19.14 -47.53
CA PRO A 36 16.91 -19.30 -47.04
C PRO A 36 16.54 -18.04 -46.28
N ALA A 37 15.52 -17.33 -46.77
CA ALA A 37 15.04 -16.10 -46.15
C ALA A 37 14.77 -16.40 -44.68
N ARG A 38 15.59 -15.82 -43.78
CA ARG A 38 15.48 -16.05 -42.34
C ARG A 38 14.02 -15.87 -41.96
N PRO A 39 13.38 -16.83 -41.27
CA PRO A 39 11.96 -16.72 -40.96
C PRO A 39 11.75 -15.39 -40.25
N ARG A 40 11.00 -14.48 -40.88
CA ARG A 40 10.58 -13.23 -40.27
C ARG A 40 9.82 -13.66 -39.02
N ARG A 41 10.47 -13.57 -37.84
CA ARG A 41 9.86 -13.87 -36.56
C ARG A 41 8.60 -13.02 -36.47
N ARG A 42 7.44 -13.63 -36.75
CA ARG A 42 6.14 -13.00 -36.49
C ARG A 42 6.16 -12.71 -35.00
N ARG A 43 6.35 -11.44 -34.64
CA ARG A 43 6.33 -11.02 -33.24
C ARG A 43 4.97 -11.48 -32.72
N SER A 44 4.98 -12.44 -31.80
CA SER A 44 3.74 -12.95 -31.21
C SER A 44 3.03 -11.76 -30.57
N PHE A 45 1.84 -11.42 -31.07
CA PHE A 45 1.01 -10.34 -30.52
C PHE A 45 0.78 -10.55 -29.02
N LEU A 46 0.58 -11.80 -28.60
CA LEU A 46 0.45 -12.19 -27.20
C LEU A 46 1.75 -11.96 -26.40
N GLY A 47 2.92 -12.22 -27.01
CA GLY A 47 4.21 -11.92 -26.40
C GLY A 47 4.51 -10.42 -26.28
N TRP A 48 4.05 -9.61 -27.23
CA TRP A 48 4.11 -8.15 -27.13
C TRP A 48 3.18 -7.64 -26.02
N LEU A 49 1.95 -8.16 -25.95
CA LEU A 49 0.97 -7.81 -24.92
C LEU A 49 1.47 -8.18 -23.52
N PHE A 50 2.03 -9.37 -23.35
CA PHE A 50 2.67 -9.79 -22.09
C PHE A 50 3.81 -8.84 -21.69
N ARG A 51 4.73 -8.52 -22.61
CA ARG A 51 5.84 -7.60 -22.34
C ARG A 51 5.35 -6.19 -22.01
N PHE A 52 4.28 -5.73 -22.65
CA PHE A 52 3.66 -4.45 -22.38
C PHE A 52 3.09 -4.40 -20.96
N PHE A 53 2.25 -5.36 -20.57
CA PHE A 53 1.70 -5.42 -19.21
C PHE A 53 2.77 -5.66 -18.14
N PHE A 54 3.79 -6.47 -18.45
CA PHE A 54 4.93 -6.66 -17.56
C PHE A 54 5.71 -5.35 -17.36
N ALA A 55 6.02 -4.63 -18.44
CA ALA A 55 6.69 -3.33 -18.36
C ALA A 55 5.83 -2.31 -17.60
N LEU A 56 4.52 -2.29 -17.84
CA LEU A 56 3.59 -1.42 -17.13
C LEU A 56 3.56 -1.75 -15.62
N ALA A 57 3.49 -3.02 -15.25
CA ALA A 57 3.53 -3.46 -13.86
C ALA A 57 4.87 -3.10 -13.19
N PHE A 58 5.99 -3.30 -13.90
CA PHE A 58 7.32 -2.93 -13.42
C PHE A 58 7.43 -1.43 -13.17
N TRP A 59 7.09 -0.60 -14.15
CA TRP A 59 7.14 0.86 -13.99
C TRP A 59 6.14 1.37 -12.95
N GLY A 60 4.96 0.73 -12.83
CA GLY A 60 4.00 1.02 -11.77
C GLY A 60 4.55 0.70 -10.37
N ALA A 61 5.25 -0.42 -10.21
CA ALA A 61 5.94 -0.76 -8.96
C ALA A 61 7.06 0.22 -8.63
N VAL A 62 7.88 0.60 -9.62
CA VAL A 62 8.93 1.62 -9.46
C VAL A 62 8.34 2.97 -9.05
N ALA A 63 7.27 3.42 -9.70
CA ALA A 63 6.59 4.67 -9.35
C ALA A 63 6.02 4.61 -7.92
N THR A 64 5.40 3.49 -7.54
CA THR A 64 4.85 3.29 -6.19
C THR A 64 5.96 3.31 -5.13
N ALA A 65 7.08 2.62 -5.38
CA ALA A 65 8.23 2.62 -4.48
C ALA A 65 8.86 4.02 -4.35
N ALA A 66 8.96 4.77 -5.46
CA ALA A 66 9.45 6.14 -5.46
C ALA A 66 8.51 7.08 -4.67
N THR A 67 7.20 6.97 -4.85
CA THR A 67 6.21 7.72 -4.06
C THR A 67 6.29 7.38 -2.58
N PHE A 68 6.40 6.09 -2.25
CA PHE A 68 6.54 5.64 -0.87
C PHE A 68 7.81 6.21 -0.23
N ALA A 69 8.96 6.09 -0.92
CA ALA A 69 10.22 6.64 -0.46
C ALA A 69 10.14 8.16 -0.28
N PHE A 70 9.56 8.88 -1.25
CA PHE A 70 9.35 10.32 -1.16
C PHE A 70 8.57 10.69 0.11
N VAL A 71 7.42 10.07 0.34
CA VAL A 71 6.60 10.33 1.54
C VAL A 71 7.35 9.96 2.82
N TRP A 72 8.06 8.82 2.84
CA TRP A 72 8.89 8.42 3.99
C TRP A 72 9.94 9.47 4.33
N PHE A 73 10.70 9.93 3.34
CA PHE A 73 11.73 10.95 3.55
C PHE A 73 11.13 12.29 3.99
N THR A 74 10.00 12.71 3.41
CA THR A 74 9.29 13.92 3.84
C THR A 74 8.84 13.81 5.31
N LEU A 75 8.28 12.68 5.72
CA LEU A 75 7.86 12.47 7.12
C LEU A 75 9.06 12.40 8.08
N ALA A 76 10.16 11.76 7.66
CA ALA A 76 11.40 11.70 8.43
C ALA A 76 11.99 13.10 8.66
N GLN A 77 12.08 13.91 7.61
CA GLN A 77 12.61 15.27 7.69
C GLN A 77 11.76 16.17 8.60
N ASN A 78 10.45 15.92 8.65
CA ASN A 78 9.53 16.63 9.53
C ASN A 78 9.49 16.07 10.97
N GLY A 79 10.29 15.04 11.29
CA GLY A 79 10.37 14.47 12.64
C GLY A 79 9.13 13.69 13.09
N VAL A 80 8.27 13.23 12.16
CA VAL A 80 6.96 12.63 12.48
C VAL A 80 7.07 11.22 13.05
N PHE A 81 8.21 10.55 12.89
CA PHE A 81 8.45 9.18 13.37
C PHE A 81 8.72 9.09 14.89
N GLN A 82 7.88 9.75 15.67
CA GLN A 82 7.90 9.72 17.13
C GLN A 82 6.46 9.80 17.62
N VAL A 83 6.00 8.81 18.38
CA VAL A 83 4.64 8.82 18.94
C VAL A 83 4.49 10.04 19.86
N PRO A 84 3.56 10.98 19.57
CA PRO A 84 3.41 12.17 20.39
C PRO A 84 3.02 11.80 21.81
N GLU A 85 3.60 12.46 22.81
CA GLU A 85 3.17 12.31 24.19
C GLU A 85 1.70 12.75 24.36
N ARG A 86 1.03 12.24 25.40
CA ARG A 86 -0.35 12.65 25.69
C ARG A 86 -0.32 14.07 26.22
N GLU A 87 -1.00 15.00 25.55
CA GLU A 87 -1.14 16.35 26.10
C GLU A 87 -1.89 16.28 27.45
N PRO A 88 -1.33 16.86 28.51
CA PRO A 88 -1.95 16.83 29.83
C PRO A 88 -3.24 17.66 29.83
N GLY A 89 -4.30 17.07 30.36
CA GLY A 89 -5.55 17.78 30.62
C GLY A 89 -5.59 18.35 32.04
N ILE A 90 -6.40 19.40 32.24
CA ILE A 90 -6.72 19.99 33.54
C ILE A 90 -8.16 19.66 33.92
N MET A 91 -8.36 19.03 35.08
CA MET A 91 -9.67 18.69 35.64
C MET A 91 -9.87 19.50 36.91
N ILE A 92 -10.95 20.27 36.96
CA ILE A 92 -11.32 21.10 38.09
C ILE A 92 -12.35 20.31 38.89
N LEU A 93 -12.01 19.99 40.14
CA LEU A 93 -12.87 19.26 41.06
C LEU A 93 -13.43 20.22 42.12
N ALA A 94 -14.65 19.97 42.56
CA ALA A 94 -15.20 20.55 43.77
C ALA A 94 -14.50 19.97 45.01
N SER A 95 -14.71 20.58 46.18
CA SER A 95 -14.12 20.12 47.44
C SER A 95 -14.57 18.71 47.86
N ASP A 96 -15.69 18.24 47.30
CA ASP A 96 -16.22 16.89 47.51
C ASP A 96 -15.72 15.86 46.47
N GLY A 97 -14.89 16.29 45.51
CA GLY A 97 -14.38 15.44 44.42
C GLY A 97 -15.22 15.43 43.15
N THR A 98 -16.34 16.15 43.09
CA THR A 98 -17.19 16.21 41.88
C THR A 98 -16.49 16.98 40.75
N GLU A 99 -16.50 16.46 39.53
CA GLU A 99 -15.94 17.14 38.36
C GLU A 99 -16.77 18.37 37.98
N LEU A 100 -16.17 19.57 38.06
CA LEU A 100 -16.79 20.84 37.70
C LEU A 100 -16.51 21.24 36.25
N ALA A 101 -15.27 21.05 35.80
CA ALA A 101 -14.86 21.41 34.45
C ALA A 101 -13.61 20.64 34.01
N GLN A 102 -13.47 20.50 32.69
CA GLN A 102 -12.35 19.83 32.06
C GLN A 102 -11.81 20.66 30.91
N ARG A 103 -10.48 20.81 30.82
CA ARG A 103 -9.80 21.47 29.70
C ARG A 103 -8.66 20.59 29.18
N GLY A 104 -8.61 20.40 27.86
CA GLY A 104 -7.62 19.51 27.22
C GLY A 104 -8.16 18.10 27.01
N THR A 105 -7.30 17.20 26.53
CA THR A 105 -7.71 15.85 26.16
C THR A 105 -7.47 14.87 27.29
N PHE A 106 -8.54 14.41 27.92
CA PHE A 106 -8.48 13.37 28.93
C PHE A 106 -8.72 12.01 28.31
N PHE A 107 -7.77 11.09 28.54
CA PHE A 107 -7.78 9.74 28.01
C PHE A 107 -8.22 8.67 29.03
N GLY A 108 -8.45 9.08 30.29
CA GLY A 108 -8.56 8.16 31.42
C GLY A 108 -7.21 7.59 31.83
N ASP A 109 -7.24 6.58 32.70
CA ASP A 109 -6.05 5.83 33.09
C ASP A 109 -5.47 5.06 31.89
N SER A 110 -4.14 4.88 31.87
CA SER A 110 -3.53 4.08 30.82
C SER A 110 -3.82 2.60 31.07
N VAL A 111 -4.55 2.00 30.14
CA VAL A 111 -4.95 0.59 30.22
C VAL A 111 -3.88 -0.29 29.58
N ASN A 112 -3.48 -1.35 30.28
CA ASN A 112 -2.70 -2.44 29.69
C ASN A 112 -3.67 -3.46 29.10
N ILE A 113 -3.49 -3.81 27.82
CA ILE A 113 -4.35 -4.75 27.12
C ILE A 113 -4.32 -6.16 27.75
N GLU A 114 -3.20 -6.56 28.36
CA GLU A 114 -3.06 -7.85 29.04
C GLU A 114 -3.89 -7.94 30.33
N GLY A 115 -4.27 -6.79 30.91
CA GLY A 115 -5.13 -6.72 32.08
C GLY A 115 -6.62 -6.78 31.75
N LEU A 116 -6.98 -6.73 30.46
CA LEU A 116 -8.37 -6.73 30.02
C LEU A 116 -8.90 -8.14 29.80
N PRO A 117 -10.20 -8.37 30.01
CA PRO A 117 -10.85 -9.56 29.51
C PRO A 117 -10.69 -9.68 28.00
N ASP A 118 -10.31 -10.85 27.49
CA ASP A 118 -9.98 -11.08 26.07
C ASP A 118 -11.05 -10.59 25.09
N TYR A 119 -12.33 -10.63 25.48
CA TYR A 119 -13.42 -10.19 24.61
C TYR A 119 -13.41 -8.67 24.35
N VAL A 120 -12.78 -7.86 25.20
CA VAL A 120 -12.70 -6.41 25.04
C VAL A 120 -11.86 -6.02 23.81
N PRO A 121 -10.56 -6.38 23.73
CA PRO A 121 -9.77 -6.11 22.53
C PRO A 121 -10.29 -6.87 21.31
N ASN A 122 -10.79 -8.10 21.50
CA ASN A 122 -11.33 -8.89 20.39
C ASN A 122 -12.59 -8.28 19.76
N ALA A 123 -13.45 -7.61 20.54
CA ALA A 123 -14.60 -6.90 20.00
C ALA A 123 -14.16 -5.77 19.04
N ILE A 124 -13.14 -5.01 19.42
CA ILE A 124 -12.57 -3.93 18.58
C ILE A 124 -11.95 -4.52 17.31
N ILE A 125 -11.14 -5.57 17.44
CA ILE A 125 -10.55 -6.27 16.28
C ILE A 125 -11.66 -6.79 15.35
N ALA A 126 -12.71 -7.41 15.89
CA ALA A 126 -13.78 -7.99 15.09
C ALA A 126 -14.54 -6.96 14.26
N ILE A 127 -14.72 -5.75 14.78
CA ILE A 127 -15.48 -4.67 14.13
C ILE A 127 -14.61 -3.84 13.19
N GLU A 128 -13.41 -3.45 13.63
CA GLU A 128 -12.55 -2.52 12.89
C GLU A 128 -11.62 -3.24 11.91
N ASP A 129 -11.04 -4.37 12.31
CA ASP A 129 -9.99 -5.04 11.53
C ASP A 129 -9.85 -6.53 11.84
N ARG A 130 -10.75 -7.34 11.27
CA ARG A 130 -10.80 -8.81 11.53
C ARG A 130 -9.51 -9.57 11.22
N ARG A 131 -8.59 -8.99 10.44
CA ARG A 131 -7.32 -9.61 10.05
C ARG A 131 -6.12 -8.89 10.66
N PHE A 132 -6.33 -8.14 11.73
CA PHE A 132 -5.33 -7.32 12.41
C PHE A 132 -3.99 -8.05 12.60
N TYR A 133 -4.00 -9.26 13.15
CA TYR A 133 -2.79 -10.06 13.39
C TYR A 133 -2.17 -10.68 12.14
N SER A 134 -2.84 -10.66 10.99
CA SER A 134 -2.39 -11.32 9.75
C SER A 134 -1.71 -10.39 8.74
N HIS A 135 -1.69 -9.08 8.98
CA HIS A 135 -1.08 -8.10 8.09
C HIS A 135 -0.11 -7.18 8.84
N HIS A 136 0.68 -6.37 8.12
CA HIS A 136 1.66 -5.46 8.70
C HIS A 136 1.31 -4.03 8.28
N GLY A 137 0.37 -3.40 8.99
CA GLY A 137 -0.05 -2.03 8.75
C GLY A 137 -1.08 -1.84 7.63
N ILE A 138 -0.97 -2.56 6.52
CA ILE A 138 -1.91 -2.48 5.39
C ILE A 138 -2.44 -3.88 5.08
N ASP A 139 -3.74 -3.99 4.79
CA ASP A 139 -4.36 -5.24 4.34
C ASP A 139 -4.79 -5.19 2.86
N PRO A 140 -3.94 -5.63 1.91
CA PRO A 140 -4.30 -5.69 0.50
C PRO A 140 -5.53 -6.55 0.20
N TRP A 141 -5.69 -7.68 0.90
CA TRP A 141 -6.85 -8.56 0.72
C TRP A 141 -8.13 -7.92 1.28
N GLY A 142 -8.01 -7.26 2.44
CA GLY A 142 -9.08 -6.47 3.05
C GLY A 142 -9.55 -5.33 2.15
N MET A 143 -8.59 -4.61 1.56
CA MET A 143 -8.85 -3.55 0.58
C MET A 143 -9.53 -4.10 -0.68
N ALA A 144 -9.02 -5.19 -1.26
CA ALA A 144 -9.61 -5.81 -2.45
C ALA A 144 -11.05 -6.30 -2.21
N ARG A 145 -11.29 -6.97 -1.06
CA ARG A 145 -12.63 -7.39 -0.62
C ARG A 145 -13.57 -6.22 -0.44
N ALA A 146 -13.14 -5.16 0.25
CA ALA A 146 -13.95 -3.97 0.48
C ALA A 146 -14.28 -3.26 -0.84
N MET A 147 -13.31 -3.17 -1.77
CA MET A 147 -13.52 -2.61 -3.10
C MET A 147 -14.56 -3.42 -3.88
N LEU A 148 -14.43 -4.74 -3.93
CA LEU A 148 -15.40 -5.60 -4.62
C LEU A 148 -16.80 -5.44 -4.02
N LYS A 149 -16.93 -5.44 -2.69
CA LYS A 149 -18.21 -5.21 -2.01
C LYS A 149 -18.82 -3.85 -2.35
N ASN A 150 -18.04 -2.78 -2.31
CA ASN A 150 -18.51 -1.43 -2.63
C ASN A 150 -18.95 -1.29 -4.09
N VAL A 151 -18.23 -1.92 -5.03
CA VAL A 151 -18.63 -1.97 -6.45
C VAL A 151 -19.94 -2.74 -6.61
N THR A 152 -20.06 -3.92 -5.99
CA THR A 152 -21.31 -4.70 -6.07
C THR A 152 -22.51 -4.00 -5.42
N ALA A 153 -22.28 -3.19 -4.37
CA ALA A 153 -23.32 -2.46 -3.67
C ALA A 153 -23.67 -1.11 -4.32
N GLY A 154 -22.89 -0.65 -5.30
CA GLY A 154 -23.03 0.68 -5.92
C GLY A 154 -22.77 1.86 -4.98
N ARG A 155 -22.30 1.61 -3.76
CA ARG A 155 -22.04 2.62 -2.72
C ARG A 155 -20.93 2.16 -1.78
N MET A 156 -20.29 3.10 -1.09
CA MET A 156 -19.33 2.74 -0.03
C MET A 156 -20.07 2.17 1.19
N THR A 157 -19.98 0.86 1.36
CA THR A 157 -20.56 0.11 2.49
C THR A 157 -19.49 -0.38 3.47
N GLN A 158 -18.29 -0.65 2.97
CA GLN A 158 -17.20 -1.21 3.75
C GLN A 158 -15.92 -0.36 3.61
N GLY A 159 -15.27 -0.11 4.75
CA GLY A 159 -13.94 0.49 4.80
C GLY A 159 -12.86 -0.57 4.56
N GLY A 160 -11.80 -0.19 3.86
CA GLY A 160 -10.60 -1.03 3.65
C GLY A 160 -9.40 -0.61 4.50
N SER A 161 -9.58 0.25 5.49
CA SER A 161 -8.48 0.72 6.35
C SER A 161 -8.28 -0.22 7.53
N THR A 162 -7.03 -0.41 7.93
CA THR A 162 -6.64 -1.25 9.08
C THR A 162 -6.67 -0.46 10.39
N LEU A 163 -6.65 -1.15 11.53
CA LEU A 163 -6.51 -0.53 12.85
C LEU A 163 -5.25 0.34 12.94
N THR A 164 -4.12 -0.14 12.41
CA THR A 164 -2.85 0.60 12.41
C THR A 164 -2.92 1.87 11.56
N GLN A 165 -3.61 1.85 10.41
CA GLN A 165 -3.85 3.06 9.62
C GLN A 165 -4.74 4.06 10.38
N GLN A 166 -5.75 3.57 11.09
CA GLN A 166 -6.58 4.42 11.91
C GLN A 166 -5.81 5.03 13.08
N LEU A 167 -4.93 4.26 13.72
CA LEU A 167 -4.00 4.76 14.73
C LEU A 167 -3.10 5.85 14.14
N ALA A 168 -2.44 5.59 13.01
CA ALA A 168 -1.56 6.55 12.35
C ALA A 168 -2.29 7.86 12.02
N LYS A 169 -3.51 7.76 11.50
CA LYS A 169 -4.38 8.92 11.22
C LYS A 169 -4.64 9.73 12.49
N ASN A 170 -5.00 9.08 13.58
CA ASN A 170 -5.38 9.74 14.83
C ASN A 170 -4.18 10.35 15.57
N LEU A 171 -2.99 9.74 15.44
CA LEU A 171 -1.79 10.21 16.13
C LEU A 171 -1.07 11.35 15.43
N PHE A 172 -0.99 11.32 14.10
CA PHE A 172 -0.02 12.13 13.36
C PHE A 172 -0.62 13.11 12.37
N LEU A 173 -1.88 12.90 11.94
CA LEU A 173 -2.40 13.55 10.75
C LEU A 173 -3.61 14.42 11.05
N SER A 174 -3.77 15.48 10.26
CA SER A 174 -4.97 16.33 10.31
C SER A 174 -6.19 15.61 9.73
N PRO A 175 -7.42 16.06 10.03
CA PRO A 175 -8.66 15.43 9.55
C PRO A 175 -8.92 15.53 8.02
N GLU A 176 -8.05 16.22 7.27
CA GLU A 176 -8.26 16.59 5.86
C GLU A 176 -8.32 15.40 4.91
N ARG A 177 -9.45 15.15 4.24
CA ARG A 177 -9.60 13.96 3.38
C ARG A 177 -8.92 14.07 2.01
N THR A 178 -7.59 14.00 1.97
CA THR A 178 -6.78 14.01 0.73
C THR A 178 -6.10 12.67 0.44
N LEU A 179 -5.74 12.43 -0.83
CA LEU A 179 -4.96 11.24 -1.23
C LEU A 179 -3.56 11.26 -0.62
N ASN A 180 -2.92 12.44 -0.55
CA ASN A 180 -1.61 12.63 0.07
C ASN A 180 -1.63 12.18 1.54
N ARG A 181 -2.65 12.61 2.30
CA ARG A 181 -2.82 12.14 3.68
C ARG A 181 -3.00 10.62 3.74
N LYS A 182 -3.75 10.02 2.81
CA LYS A 182 -3.92 8.56 2.80
C LYS A 182 -2.62 7.80 2.53
N LEU A 183 -1.73 8.34 1.72
CA LEU A 183 -0.38 7.80 1.52
C LEU A 183 0.47 7.94 2.79
N GLN A 184 0.38 9.08 3.49
CA GLN A 184 1.05 9.26 4.79
C GLN A 184 0.53 8.26 5.83
N GLU A 185 -0.78 8.00 5.91
CA GLU A 185 -1.35 6.96 6.78
C GLU A 185 -0.73 5.58 6.51
N ALA A 186 -0.57 5.22 5.24
CA ALA A 186 0.00 3.94 4.84
C ALA A 186 1.48 3.81 5.26
N VAL A 187 2.27 4.87 5.04
CA VAL A 187 3.68 4.93 5.44
C VAL A 187 3.83 4.86 6.96
N LEU A 188 3.06 5.66 7.70
CA LEU A 188 3.09 5.70 9.16
C LEU A 188 2.58 4.40 9.78
N ALA A 189 1.58 3.75 9.17
CA ALA A 189 1.11 2.44 9.63
C ALA A 189 2.19 1.37 9.49
N ILE A 190 2.91 1.35 8.36
CA ILE A 190 4.04 0.43 8.19
C ILE A 190 5.14 0.75 9.20
N TRP A 191 5.47 2.03 9.40
CA TRP A 191 6.46 2.42 10.40
C TRP A 191 6.07 1.98 11.82
N LEU A 192 4.81 2.20 12.24
CA LEU A 192 4.30 1.74 13.54
C LEU A 192 4.50 0.23 13.72
N GLU A 193 4.24 -0.56 12.69
CA GLU A 193 4.38 -2.03 12.72
C GLU A 193 5.83 -2.51 12.70
N THR A 194 6.77 -1.66 12.29
CA THR A 194 8.20 -1.95 12.46
C THR A 194 8.71 -1.59 13.85
N LYS A 195 7.99 -0.74 14.59
CA LYS A 195 8.43 -0.18 15.88
C LYS A 195 7.74 -0.82 17.09
N PHE A 196 6.49 -1.24 16.93
CA PHE A 196 5.62 -1.76 17.97
C PHE A 196 5.07 -3.13 17.55
N SER A 197 4.92 -4.02 18.52
CA SER A 197 4.18 -5.26 18.36
C SER A 197 2.68 -5.01 18.14
N LYS A 198 1.96 -6.04 17.70
CA LYS A 198 0.51 -5.97 17.49
C LYS A 198 -0.26 -5.56 18.74
N ASP A 199 0.13 -6.11 19.88
CA ASP A 199 -0.54 -5.85 21.15
C ASP A 199 -0.28 -4.42 21.62
N GLU A 200 0.95 -3.91 21.44
CA GLU A 200 1.28 -2.52 21.72
C GLU A 200 0.52 -1.55 20.80
N ILE A 201 0.36 -1.87 19.50
CA ILE A 201 -0.43 -1.07 18.56
C ILE A 201 -1.89 -1.03 18.99
N LEU A 202 -2.46 -2.18 19.36
CA LEU A 202 -3.84 -2.27 19.80
C LEU A 202 -4.05 -1.53 21.13
N GLN A 203 -3.12 -1.66 22.08
CA GLN A 203 -3.12 -0.92 23.33
C GLN A 203 -3.03 0.60 23.08
N LEU A 204 -2.12 1.05 22.21
CA LEU A 204 -2.01 2.46 21.83
C LEU A 204 -3.31 2.96 21.22
N TYR A 205 -3.93 2.18 20.33
CA TYR A 205 -5.21 2.50 19.71
C TYR A 205 -6.32 2.63 20.75
N MET A 206 -6.52 1.62 21.60
CA MET A 206 -7.57 1.61 22.62
C MET A 206 -7.44 2.76 23.61
N ASN A 207 -6.21 3.17 23.94
CA ASN A 207 -5.95 4.29 24.83
C ASN A 207 -6.08 5.68 24.17
N ARG A 208 -6.15 5.77 22.84
CA ARG A 208 -6.15 7.05 22.10
C ARG A 208 -7.46 7.33 21.37
N VAL A 209 -8.16 6.29 20.95
CA VAL A 209 -9.31 6.44 20.06
C VAL A 209 -10.48 7.16 20.73
N TYR A 210 -11.20 7.96 19.95
CA TYR A 210 -12.37 8.69 20.42
C TYR A 210 -13.63 7.83 20.34
N PHE A 211 -14.23 7.54 21.49
CA PHE A 211 -15.46 6.75 21.63
C PHE A 211 -16.74 7.61 21.64
N GLY A 212 -16.63 8.93 21.48
CA GLY A 212 -17.78 9.83 21.49
C GLY A 212 -18.05 10.45 22.85
N GLY A 213 -18.86 11.51 22.89
CA GLY A 213 -19.24 12.17 24.16
C GLY A 213 -18.08 12.79 24.95
N GLY A 214 -16.97 13.13 24.31
CA GLY A 214 -15.76 13.62 25.00
C GLY A 214 -14.87 12.52 25.60
N ALA A 215 -15.22 11.24 25.41
CA ALA A 215 -14.42 10.11 25.86
C ALA A 215 -13.36 9.72 24.83
N ASN A 216 -12.10 10.06 25.10
CA ASN A 216 -10.95 9.51 24.39
C ASN A 216 -10.37 8.39 25.26
N GLY A 217 -10.00 7.27 24.66
CA GLY A 217 -9.49 6.11 25.40
C GLY A 217 -10.60 5.24 25.99
N ILE A 218 -10.33 3.94 26.07
CA ILE A 218 -11.29 2.94 26.53
C ILE A 218 -11.64 3.06 28.01
N ASP A 219 -10.70 3.46 28.87
CA ASP A 219 -10.96 3.70 30.30
C ASP A 219 -12.01 4.80 30.48
N LYS A 220 -11.76 5.97 29.90
CA LYS A 220 -12.70 7.08 29.98
C LYS A 220 -14.06 6.72 29.37
N ALA A 221 -14.08 5.96 28.27
CA ALA A 221 -15.32 5.52 27.64
C ALA A 221 -16.13 4.56 28.52
N SER A 222 -15.46 3.58 29.14
CA SER A 222 -16.08 2.60 30.02
C SER A 222 -16.71 3.27 31.24
N ARG A 223 -15.98 4.21 31.85
CA ARG A 223 -16.48 5.00 32.99
C ARG A 223 -17.62 5.93 32.57
N ALA A 224 -17.47 6.63 31.44
CA ALA A 224 -18.46 7.59 30.98
C ALA A 224 -19.79 6.95 30.56
N PHE A 225 -19.76 5.76 29.94
CA PHE A 225 -20.98 5.11 29.44
C PHE A 225 -21.57 4.07 30.38
N TYR A 226 -20.75 3.42 31.22
CA TYR A 226 -21.19 2.30 32.07
C TYR A 226 -20.83 2.47 33.55
N GLY A 227 -20.06 3.50 33.93
CA GLY A 227 -19.66 3.73 35.32
C GLY A 227 -18.69 2.71 35.89
N LYS A 228 -17.98 1.96 35.03
CA LYS A 228 -17.11 0.83 35.40
C LYS A 228 -15.73 0.96 34.77
N SER A 229 -14.74 0.25 35.31
CA SER A 229 -13.45 0.13 34.64
C SER A 229 -13.55 -0.80 33.41
N PRO A 230 -12.64 -0.68 32.43
CA PRO A 230 -12.59 -1.56 31.26
C PRO A 230 -12.52 -3.05 31.60
N GLU A 231 -11.90 -3.40 32.72
CA GLU A 231 -11.73 -4.77 33.22
C GLU A 231 -13.06 -5.40 33.65
N GLU A 232 -14.03 -4.57 34.00
CA GLU A 232 -15.36 -4.97 34.49
C GLU A 232 -16.45 -4.93 33.39
N LEU A 233 -16.07 -4.56 32.17
CA LEU A 233 -17.01 -4.54 31.05
C LEU A 233 -17.52 -5.94 30.77
N THR A 234 -18.81 -6.07 30.52
CA THR A 234 -19.39 -7.29 29.95
C THR A 234 -19.10 -7.38 28.45
N ILE A 235 -19.24 -8.57 27.87
CA ILE A 235 -19.07 -8.78 26.42
C ILE A 235 -19.99 -7.88 25.57
N MET A 236 -21.22 -7.65 26.04
CA MET A 236 -22.18 -6.79 25.33
C MET A 236 -21.79 -5.31 25.40
N GLU A 237 -21.31 -4.84 26.55
CA GLU A 237 -20.80 -3.47 26.71
C GLU A 237 -19.54 -3.26 25.85
N ALA A 238 -18.64 -4.24 25.80
CA ALA A 238 -17.46 -4.22 24.94
C ALA A 238 -17.82 -4.20 23.44
N ALA A 239 -18.76 -5.04 23.01
CA ALA A 239 -19.27 -5.06 21.64
C ALA A 239 -19.91 -3.70 21.27
N THR A 240 -20.68 -3.13 22.20
CA THR A 240 -21.28 -1.80 22.01
C THR A 240 -20.19 -0.73 21.86
N LEU A 241 -19.21 -0.66 22.75
CA LEU A 241 -18.09 0.29 22.65
C LEU A 241 -17.35 0.17 21.31
N ALA A 242 -17.07 -1.05 20.88
CA ALA A 242 -16.43 -1.30 19.60
C ALA A 242 -17.30 -0.84 18.42
N GLY A 243 -18.62 -1.02 18.49
CA GLY A 243 -19.58 -0.57 17.47
C GLY A 243 -19.63 0.96 17.32
N VAL A 244 -19.40 1.69 18.40
CA VAL A 244 -19.44 3.16 18.44
C VAL A 244 -18.28 3.79 17.64
N LEU A 245 -17.11 3.12 17.59
CA LEU A 245 -15.89 3.63 16.94
C LEU A 245 -16.08 4.04 15.48
N LYS A 246 -16.97 3.35 14.76
CA LYS A 246 -17.25 3.63 13.34
C LYS A 246 -17.91 5.00 13.12
N ALA A 247 -18.77 5.44 14.05
CA ALA A 247 -19.37 6.77 14.02
C ALA A 247 -19.67 7.27 15.44
N PRO A 248 -18.65 7.77 16.16
CA PRO A 248 -18.75 8.07 17.60
C PRO A 248 -19.79 9.14 17.94
N SER A 249 -20.04 10.06 17.01
CA SER A 249 -21.07 11.09 17.17
C SER A 249 -22.49 10.59 16.90
N ASN A 250 -22.65 9.55 16.07
CA ASN A 250 -23.95 9.04 15.67
C ASN A 250 -24.44 7.89 16.58
N TYR A 251 -23.55 7.12 17.19
CA TYR A 251 -23.91 5.93 17.96
C TYR A 251 -23.61 6.06 19.47
N ASN A 252 -23.46 7.27 20.00
CA ASN A 252 -23.16 7.48 21.42
C ASN A 252 -24.21 6.76 22.31
N PRO A 253 -23.83 5.71 23.08
CA PRO A 253 -24.77 4.90 23.87
C PRO A 253 -25.52 5.70 24.93
N ALA A 254 -24.93 6.77 25.46
CA ALA A 254 -25.56 7.66 26.42
C ALA A 254 -26.65 8.55 25.79
N LYS A 255 -26.59 8.79 24.48
CA LYS A 255 -27.59 9.61 23.75
C LYS A 255 -28.54 8.79 22.88
N ARG A 256 -28.10 7.62 22.42
CA ARG A 256 -28.80 6.77 21.43
C ARG A 256 -28.59 5.27 21.73
N PRO A 257 -29.20 4.77 22.82
CA PRO A 257 -28.97 3.39 23.27
C PRO A 257 -29.45 2.33 22.28
N GLU A 258 -30.58 2.55 21.61
CA GLU A 258 -31.12 1.57 20.64
C GLU A 258 -30.25 1.45 19.38
N GLU A 259 -29.81 2.58 18.81
CA GLU A 259 -28.93 2.58 17.62
C GLU A 259 -27.55 1.96 17.93
N ALA A 260 -27.07 2.11 19.17
CA ALA A 260 -25.82 1.49 19.62
C ALA A 260 -25.97 -0.03 19.80
N ARG A 261 -27.13 -0.50 20.29
CA ARG A 261 -27.43 -1.94 20.47
C ARG A 261 -27.64 -2.69 19.18
N GLU A 262 -28.40 -2.13 18.22
CA GLU A 262 -28.59 -2.77 16.90
C GLU A 262 -27.27 -2.95 16.13
N ARG A 263 -26.25 -2.18 16.52
CA ARG A 263 -24.94 -2.18 15.88
C ARG A 263 -23.93 -3.15 16.52
N ALA A 264 -24.10 -3.44 17.82
CA ALA A 264 -23.26 -4.34 18.61
C ALA A 264 -23.45 -5.80 18.18
#